data_AF-A0A3Q2SZM1-F1
#
_entry.id   AF-A0A3Q2SZM1-F1
#
_cell.length_a   1.000
_cell.length_b   1.000
_cell.length_c   1.000
_cell.angle_alpha   90.00
_cell.angle_beta   90.00
_cell.angle_gamma   90.00
#
_symmetry.space_group_name_H-M   'P 1'
#
loop_
_entity.id
_entity.type
_entity.pdbx_description
1 polymer ?
#
loop_
_entity_poly.entity_id
_entity_poly.type
_entity_poly.pdbx_seq_one_letter_code
_entity_poly.pdbx_strand_id
1 'polypeptide(L)'
;MERGSVCVSGRRWSSGSKRVHVFQMVQDPTQFDVLVMPNLYGDILSDLCAGLIGGLGVTPSGNIGANGVAIFESVHGTAPDIAGMDLANPTALLLSAVMMLRHMGLHGHAARIQTACFDTIREKKVLTKDLGGSSKCSEFTAEICRRVQDLD
;
A
#
# COMPACT_ATOMS: atom_id res chain seq x y z
N MET A 1 -16.67 -26.75 -13.16
CA MET A 1 -16.86 -25.55 -13.99
C MET A 1 -15.46 -25.13 -14.45
N GLU A 2 -15.11 -25.43 -15.69
CA GLU A 2 -13.75 -25.22 -16.20
C GLU A 2 -13.41 -23.72 -16.17
N ARG A 3 -12.30 -23.38 -15.50
CA ARG A 3 -11.77 -22.03 -15.50
C ARG A 3 -11.10 -21.80 -16.86
N GLY A 4 -11.85 -21.30 -17.83
CA GLY A 4 -11.27 -20.87 -19.10
C GLY A 4 -10.29 -19.72 -18.85
N SER A 5 -9.04 -19.86 -19.29
CA SER A 5 -8.12 -18.73 -19.34
C SER A 5 -8.04 -18.18 -20.76
N VAL A 6 -8.22 -16.87 -20.92
CA VAL A 6 -8.17 -16.18 -22.21
C VAL A 6 -6.99 -15.23 -22.23
N CYS A 7 -6.26 -15.16 -23.34
CA CYS A 7 -5.21 -14.16 -23.52
C CYS A 7 -5.74 -12.97 -24.32
N VAL A 8 -5.62 -11.76 -23.76
CA VAL A 8 -6.00 -10.50 -24.42
C VAL A 8 -4.84 -9.53 -24.29
N SER A 9 -4.35 -9.00 -25.42
CA SER A 9 -3.24 -8.02 -25.47
C SER A 9 -1.99 -8.45 -24.69
N GLY A 10 -1.61 -9.74 -24.80
CA GLY A 10 -0.44 -10.30 -24.12
C GLY A 10 -0.62 -10.58 -22.62
N ARG A 11 -1.79 -10.30 -22.04
CA ARG A 11 -2.12 -10.64 -20.65
C ARG A 11 -3.06 -11.84 -20.56
N ARG A 12 -2.79 -12.74 -19.63
CA ARG A 12 -3.65 -13.88 -19.31
C ARG A 12 -4.76 -13.45 -18.35
N TRP A 13 -5.99 -13.81 -18.69
CA TRP A 13 -7.18 -13.56 -17.89
C TRP A 13 -7.74 -14.87 -17.37
N SER A 14 -8.18 -14.88 -16.13
CA SER A 14 -8.94 -15.98 -15.52
C SER A 14 -10.06 -15.42 -14.67
N SER A 15 -11.18 -16.13 -14.60
CA SER A 15 -12.33 -15.77 -13.75
C SER A 15 -12.56 -16.80 -12.65
N GLY A 16 -13.23 -16.38 -11.59
CA GLY A 16 -13.55 -17.24 -10.46
C GLY A 16 -14.51 -16.58 -9.48
N SER A 17 -15.08 -17.38 -8.59
CA SER A 17 -16.02 -16.91 -7.57
C SER A 17 -15.30 -16.20 -6.42
N LYS A 18 -15.95 -15.18 -5.83
CA LYS A 18 -15.44 -14.45 -4.65
C LYS A 18 -15.01 -15.39 -3.52
N ARG A 19 -15.84 -16.39 -3.18
CA ARG A 19 -15.52 -17.34 -2.08
C ARG A 19 -14.20 -18.08 -2.33
N VAL A 20 -13.98 -18.47 -3.57
CA VAL A 20 -12.78 -19.20 -3.98
C VAL A 20 -11.56 -18.29 -3.91
N HIS A 21 -11.66 -17.05 -4.38
CA HIS A 21 -10.55 -16.09 -4.31
C HIS A 21 -10.19 -15.70 -2.88
N VAL A 22 -11.18 -15.46 -2.00
CA VAL A 22 -10.93 -15.19 -0.57
C VAL A 22 -10.17 -16.37 0.08
N PHE A 23 -10.64 -17.60 -0.16
CA PHE A 23 -10.00 -18.79 0.36
C PHE A 23 -8.58 -18.99 -0.18
N GLN A 24 -8.39 -18.81 -1.49
CA GLN A 24 -7.08 -18.91 -2.12
C GLN A 24 -6.10 -17.83 -1.62
N MET A 25 -6.59 -16.62 -1.38
CA MET A 25 -5.77 -15.48 -0.93
C MET A 25 -5.22 -15.66 0.48
N VAL A 26 -5.98 -16.29 1.38
CA VAL A 26 -5.47 -16.63 2.72
C VAL A 26 -4.58 -17.87 2.73
N GLN A 27 -4.68 -18.74 1.74
CA GLN A 27 -3.83 -19.95 1.63
C GLN A 27 -2.50 -19.66 0.95
N ASP A 28 -2.54 -18.99 -0.20
CA ASP A 28 -1.37 -18.63 -1.00
C ASP A 28 -1.68 -17.33 -1.78
N PRO A 29 -1.37 -16.15 -1.22
CA PRO A 29 -1.58 -14.89 -1.93
C PRO A 29 -0.64 -14.69 -3.12
N THR A 30 0.46 -15.46 -3.22
CA THR A 30 1.49 -15.28 -4.26
C THR A 30 1.05 -15.70 -5.66
N GLN A 31 -0.07 -16.44 -5.75
CA GLN A 31 -0.67 -16.84 -7.02
C GLN A 31 -1.37 -15.69 -7.78
N PHE A 32 -1.55 -14.53 -7.14
CA PHE A 32 -2.26 -13.39 -7.70
C PHE A 32 -1.32 -12.27 -8.15
N ASP A 33 -1.68 -11.61 -9.25
CA ASP A 33 -0.98 -10.42 -9.78
C ASP A 33 -1.92 -9.21 -9.76
N VAL A 34 -2.89 -9.17 -10.68
CA VAL A 34 -3.92 -8.10 -10.75
C VAL A 34 -5.32 -8.70 -10.60
N LEU A 35 -6.10 -8.14 -9.68
CA LEU A 35 -7.49 -8.53 -9.44
C LEU A 35 -8.42 -7.37 -9.78
N VAL A 36 -9.40 -7.63 -10.65
CA VAL A 36 -10.44 -6.65 -11.03
C VAL A 36 -11.80 -7.18 -10.61
N MET A 37 -12.58 -6.35 -9.92
CA MET A 37 -13.86 -6.77 -9.35
C MET A 37 -14.81 -5.59 -9.11
N PRO A 38 -16.12 -5.85 -8.93
CA PRO A 38 -17.10 -4.82 -8.55
C PRO A 38 -16.80 -4.21 -7.17
N ASN A 39 -17.32 -3.00 -6.93
CA ASN A 39 -17.04 -2.16 -5.75
C ASN A 39 -17.00 -2.94 -4.42
N LEU A 40 -18.12 -3.54 -4.00
CA LEU A 40 -18.22 -4.26 -2.72
C LEU A 40 -17.20 -5.41 -2.58
N TYR A 41 -16.78 -6.01 -3.69
CA TYR A 41 -15.80 -7.10 -3.64
C TYR A 41 -14.40 -6.53 -3.51
N GLY A 42 -14.14 -5.42 -4.20
CA GLY A 42 -12.90 -4.66 -4.11
C GLY A 42 -12.64 -4.25 -2.67
N ASP A 43 -13.62 -3.58 -2.07
CA ASP A 43 -13.59 -3.10 -0.68
C ASP A 43 -13.18 -4.21 0.31
N ILE A 44 -13.87 -5.35 0.26
CA ILE A 44 -13.59 -6.48 1.15
C ILE A 44 -12.23 -7.14 0.88
N LEU A 45 -11.85 -7.32 -0.39
CA LEU A 45 -10.60 -8.00 -0.73
C LEU A 45 -9.38 -7.09 -0.54
N SER A 46 -9.50 -5.78 -0.73
CA SER A 46 -8.41 -4.83 -0.46
C SER A 46 -8.07 -4.81 1.02
N ASP A 47 -9.07 -4.81 1.92
CA ASP A 47 -8.85 -4.87 3.37
C ASP A 47 -8.22 -6.20 3.79
N LEU A 48 -8.66 -7.31 3.19
CA LEU A 48 -8.03 -8.62 3.41
C LEU A 48 -6.55 -8.59 3.03
N CYS A 49 -6.22 -8.04 1.85
CA CYS A 49 -4.83 -7.91 1.39
C CYS A 49 -4.00 -7.03 2.32
N ALA A 50 -4.56 -5.90 2.78
CA ALA A 50 -3.90 -5.03 3.74
C ALA A 50 -3.56 -5.79 5.03
N GLY A 51 -4.50 -6.60 5.54
CA GLY A 51 -4.28 -7.44 6.72
C GLY A 51 -3.14 -8.45 6.55
N LEU A 52 -2.92 -8.99 5.35
CA LEU A 52 -1.83 -9.94 5.08
C LEU A 52 -0.43 -9.32 5.16
N ILE A 53 -0.31 -8.01 4.93
CA ILE A 53 1.00 -7.31 4.87
C ILE A 53 1.32 -6.46 6.11
N GLY A 54 0.46 -6.46 7.13
CA GLY A 54 0.67 -5.71 8.37
C GLY A 54 -0.42 -4.67 8.69
N GLY A 55 -1.42 -4.51 7.82
CA GLY A 55 -2.62 -3.71 8.06
C GLY A 55 -2.71 -2.41 7.27
N LEU A 56 -3.75 -1.63 7.56
CA LEU A 56 -4.09 -0.40 6.85
C LEU A 56 -3.05 0.72 7.05
N GLY A 57 -2.26 0.69 8.13
CA GLY A 57 -1.21 1.69 8.43
C GLY A 57 -0.05 1.72 7.44
N VAL A 58 0.11 0.68 6.62
CA VAL A 58 1.18 0.54 5.63
C VAL A 58 0.69 0.40 4.19
N THR A 59 -0.62 0.40 3.98
CA THR A 59 -1.22 0.10 2.67
C THR A 59 -1.53 1.41 1.93
N PRO A 60 -0.93 1.67 0.75
CA PRO A 60 -1.26 2.84 -0.04
C PRO A 60 -2.49 2.61 -0.94
N SER A 61 -3.13 3.70 -1.39
CA SER A 61 -4.21 3.64 -2.38
C SER A 61 -4.22 4.84 -3.34
N GLY A 62 -4.93 4.66 -4.46
CA GLY A 62 -5.16 5.70 -5.46
C GLY A 62 -6.46 5.47 -6.23
N ASN A 63 -7.23 6.54 -6.37
CA ASN A 63 -8.48 6.61 -7.12
C ASN A 63 -8.21 7.32 -8.45
N ILE A 64 -8.47 6.65 -9.56
CA ILE A 64 -8.26 7.19 -10.91
C ILE A 64 -9.62 7.56 -11.51
N GLY A 65 -9.76 8.82 -11.93
CA GLY A 65 -10.96 9.38 -12.52
C GLY A 65 -10.82 9.74 -13.99
N ALA A 66 -11.92 10.21 -14.58
CA ALA A 66 -11.92 10.77 -15.92
C ALA A 66 -11.19 12.13 -15.96
N ASN A 67 -10.91 12.63 -17.18
CA ASN A 67 -10.37 13.98 -17.40
C ASN A 67 -9.00 14.25 -16.74
N GLY A 68 -8.20 13.21 -16.52
CA GLY A 68 -6.87 13.34 -15.90
C GLY A 68 -6.90 13.57 -14.39
N VAL A 69 -8.04 13.32 -13.72
CA VAL A 69 -8.15 13.42 -12.26
C VAL A 69 -7.63 12.13 -11.62
N ALA A 70 -6.75 12.27 -10.63
CA ALA A 70 -6.31 11.17 -9.78
C ALA A 70 -6.15 11.66 -8.33
N ILE A 71 -6.61 10.88 -7.36
CA ILE A 71 -6.54 11.17 -5.92
C ILE A 71 -5.81 10.03 -5.24
N PHE A 72 -4.76 10.33 -4.48
CA PHE A 72 -3.98 9.33 -3.74
C PHE A 72 -4.15 9.59 -2.24
N GLU A 73 -4.49 8.56 -1.48
CA GLU A 73 -4.90 8.70 -0.09
C GLU A 73 -4.45 7.52 0.77
N SER A 74 -4.49 7.68 2.10
CA SER A 74 -4.35 6.56 3.02
C SER A 74 -5.67 5.80 3.15
N VAL A 75 -5.61 4.48 3.34
CA VAL A 75 -6.82 3.66 3.57
C VAL A 75 -7.19 3.49 5.03
N HIS A 76 -6.30 3.86 5.97
CA HIS A 76 -6.63 3.81 7.38
C HIS A 76 -7.62 4.92 7.77
N GLY A 77 -8.37 4.69 8.85
CA GLY A 77 -9.25 5.70 9.44
C GLY A 77 -8.50 6.87 10.08
N THR A 78 -9.25 7.79 10.68
CA THR A 78 -8.72 9.02 11.27
C THR A 78 -7.95 8.83 12.58
N ALA A 79 -8.09 7.66 13.23
CA ALA A 79 -7.45 7.31 14.51
C ALA A 79 -7.60 8.42 15.58
N PRO A 80 -8.85 8.76 15.97
CA PRO A 80 -9.13 9.92 16.85
C PRO A 80 -8.55 9.78 18.26
N ASP A 81 -8.29 8.55 18.70
CA ASP A 81 -7.69 8.21 19.99
C ASP A 81 -6.21 8.61 20.11
N ILE A 82 -5.51 8.79 18.99
CA ILE A 82 -4.10 9.21 18.94
C ILE A 82 -3.88 10.55 18.23
N ALA A 83 -4.96 11.23 17.84
CA ALA A 83 -4.89 12.50 17.13
C ALA A 83 -4.16 13.57 17.97
N GLY A 84 -3.16 14.21 17.36
CA GLY A 84 -2.33 15.23 18.04
C GLY A 84 -1.28 14.70 19.02
N MET A 85 -1.12 13.38 19.15
CA MET A 85 -0.19 12.77 20.11
C MET A 85 1.19 12.43 19.54
N ASP A 86 1.43 12.71 18.25
CA ASP A 86 2.69 12.37 17.55
C ASP A 86 2.99 10.85 17.54
N LEU A 87 1.94 10.02 17.47
CA LEU A 87 2.03 8.54 17.49
C LEU A 87 1.63 7.85 16.18
N ALA A 88 1.10 8.62 15.21
CA ALA A 88 0.60 8.06 13.95
C ALA A 88 1.73 7.45 13.11
N ASN A 89 1.41 6.43 12.32
CA ASN A 89 2.30 5.91 11.30
C ASN A 89 2.03 6.62 9.96
N PRO A 90 2.98 7.39 9.41
CA PRO A 90 2.79 8.10 8.14
C PRO A 90 2.97 7.20 6.90
N THR A 91 3.31 5.91 7.06
CA THR A 91 3.75 5.03 5.96
C THR A 91 2.71 4.90 4.85
N ALA A 92 1.44 4.62 5.17
CA ALA A 92 0.38 4.49 4.15
C ALA A 92 0.27 5.74 3.27
N LEU A 93 0.16 6.92 3.88
CA LEU A 93 0.04 8.18 3.15
C LEU A 93 1.31 8.51 2.35
N LEU A 94 2.49 8.24 2.92
CA LEU A 94 3.78 8.40 2.24
C LEU A 94 3.86 7.53 0.99
N LEU A 95 3.45 6.26 1.07
CA LEU A 95 3.45 5.35 -0.07
C LEU A 95 2.38 5.71 -1.11
N SER A 96 1.24 6.28 -0.69
CA SER A 96 0.26 6.86 -1.62
C SER A 96 0.84 8.08 -2.36
N ALA A 97 1.63 8.91 -1.69
CA ALA A 97 2.38 9.99 -2.35
C ALA A 97 3.45 9.44 -3.31
N VAL A 98 4.11 8.32 -2.99
CA VAL A 98 5.00 7.61 -3.92
C VAL A 98 4.24 7.12 -5.16
N MET A 99 3.02 6.56 -4.99
CA MET A 99 2.16 6.19 -6.12
C MET A 99 1.81 7.39 -6.99
N MET A 100 1.49 8.53 -6.37
CA MET A 100 1.23 9.80 -7.07
C MET A 100 2.43 10.25 -7.91
N LEU A 101 3.64 10.25 -7.33
CA LEU A 101 4.85 10.62 -8.06
C LEU A 101 5.09 9.70 -9.27
N ARG A 102 4.84 8.40 -9.14
CA ARG A 102 4.91 7.46 -10.27
C ARG A 102 3.86 7.77 -11.34
N HIS A 103 2.64 8.11 -10.94
CA HIS A 103 1.58 8.49 -11.86
C HIS A 103 1.94 9.76 -12.67
N MET A 104 2.67 10.69 -12.06
CA MET A 104 3.18 11.91 -12.71
C MET A 104 4.44 11.70 -13.57
N GLY A 105 5.02 10.50 -13.61
CA GLY A 105 6.28 10.22 -14.32
C GLY A 105 7.55 10.59 -13.53
N LEU A 106 7.43 10.99 -12.26
CA LEU A 106 8.54 11.38 -11.38
C LEU A 106 9.17 10.15 -10.70
N HIS A 107 9.57 9.16 -11.50
CA HIS A 107 10.00 7.84 -11.02
C HIS A 107 11.26 7.88 -10.14
N GLY A 108 12.22 8.78 -10.41
CA GLY A 108 13.43 8.93 -9.60
C GLY A 108 13.13 9.36 -8.17
N HIS A 109 12.29 10.39 -8.00
CA HIS A 109 11.86 10.85 -6.68
C HIS A 109 11.06 9.77 -5.95
N ALA A 110 10.14 9.09 -6.65
CA ALA A 110 9.36 8.01 -6.08
C ALA A 110 10.23 6.87 -5.55
N ALA A 111 11.23 6.45 -6.34
CA ALA A 111 12.15 5.39 -5.96
C ALA A 111 12.99 5.76 -4.73
N ARG A 112 13.54 6.97 -4.68
CA ARG A 112 14.35 7.45 -3.54
C ARG A 112 13.55 7.45 -2.23
N ILE A 113 12.34 8.01 -2.25
CA ILE A 113 11.47 8.05 -1.07
C ILE A 113 11.05 6.65 -0.63
N GLN A 114 10.67 5.78 -1.58
CA GLN A 114 10.28 4.42 -1.27
C GLN A 114 11.42 3.62 -0.65
N THR A 115 12.63 3.70 -1.22
CA THR A 115 13.80 3.01 -0.71
C THR A 115 14.13 3.49 0.70
N ALA A 116 14.15 4.80 0.94
CA ALA A 116 14.38 5.36 2.28
C ALA A 116 13.36 4.84 3.30
N CYS A 117 12.06 4.86 2.97
CA CYS A 117 11.01 4.33 3.84
C CYS A 117 11.19 2.84 4.14
N PHE A 118 11.45 2.03 3.11
CA PHE A 118 11.63 0.58 3.26
C PHE A 118 12.89 0.24 4.06
N ASP A 119 13.97 0.98 3.88
CA ASP A 119 15.20 0.74 4.62
C ASP A 119 15.07 1.19 6.08
N THR A 120 14.33 2.27 6.40
CA THR A 120 13.96 2.62 7.79
C THR A 120 13.20 1.48 8.46
N ILE A 121 12.19 0.92 7.78
CA ILE A 121 11.39 -0.19 8.31
C ILE A 121 12.24 -1.46 8.47
N ARG A 122 13.10 -1.75 7.48
CA ARG A 122 13.99 -2.93 7.49
C ARG A 122 15.01 -2.89 8.62
N GLU A 123 15.53 -1.70 8.95
CA GLU A 123 16.53 -1.55 10.01
C GLU A 123 15.95 -1.76 11.42
N LYS A 124 14.63 -1.56 11.58
CA LYS A 124 13.89 -1.76 12.84
C LYS A 124 14.39 -0.93 14.04
N LYS A 125 15.11 0.18 13.81
CA LYS A 125 15.60 1.08 14.86
C LYS A 125 14.61 2.19 15.21
N VAL A 126 13.99 2.79 14.19
CA VAL A 126 13.01 3.85 14.35
C VAL A 126 11.70 3.34 13.76
N LEU A 127 10.78 2.91 14.62
CA LEU A 127 9.51 2.30 14.23
C LEU A 127 8.39 2.86 15.10
N THR A 128 7.26 3.18 14.47
CA THR A 128 6.03 3.56 15.17
C THR A 128 5.42 2.36 15.90
N LYS A 129 4.50 2.64 16.82
CA LYS A 129 3.94 1.63 17.74
C LYS A 129 3.20 0.49 17.03
N ASP A 130 2.47 0.80 15.95
CA ASP A 130 1.75 -0.17 15.12
C ASP A 130 2.69 -1.12 14.34
N LEU A 131 3.93 -0.69 14.07
CA LEU A 131 4.99 -1.52 13.50
C LEU A 131 5.80 -2.28 14.57
N GLY A 132 5.40 -2.20 15.85
CA GLY A 132 6.06 -2.87 16.97
C GLY A 132 7.21 -2.08 17.61
N GLY A 133 7.37 -0.80 17.27
CA GLY A 133 8.37 0.08 17.89
C GLY A 133 7.81 0.96 19.00
N SER A 134 8.60 1.97 19.38
CA SER A 134 8.24 2.97 20.39
C SER A 134 8.57 4.41 19.95
N SER A 135 8.91 4.60 18.68
CA SER A 135 9.27 5.91 18.14
C SER A 135 8.03 6.74 17.85
N LYS A 136 8.20 8.06 17.92
CA LYS A 136 7.19 9.04 17.52
C LYS A 136 7.07 9.12 16.00
N CYS A 137 5.95 9.66 15.52
CA CYS A 137 5.72 9.95 14.10
C CYS A 137 6.80 10.89 13.56
N SER A 138 7.13 11.95 14.31
CA SER A 138 8.20 12.90 13.98
C SER A 138 9.58 12.25 13.85
N GLU A 139 9.95 11.34 14.76
CA GLU A 139 11.21 10.60 14.74
C GLU A 139 11.31 9.68 13.52
N PHE A 140 10.22 8.93 13.25
CA PHE A 140 10.13 8.07 12.07
C PHE A 140 10.27 8.88 10.77
N THR A 141 9.60 10.03 10.70
CA THR A 141 9.68 10.93 9.55
C THR A 141 11.08 11.51 9.38
N ALA A 142 11.72 11.94 10.47
CA ALA A 142 13.07 12.51 10.44
C ALA A 142 14.10 11.50 9.92
N GLU A 143 14.01 10.23 10.32
CA GLU A 143 14.92 9.18 9.83
C GLU A 143 14.73 8.90 8.33
N ILE A 144 13.49 8.91 7.83
CA ILE A 144 13.23 8.80 6.39
C ILE A 144 13.83 10.00 5.66
N CYS A 145 13.61 11.23 6.13
CA CYS A 145 14.19 12.43 5.54
C CYS A 145 15.72 12.37 5.47
N ARG A 146 16.37 11.94 6.56
CA ARG A 146 17.83 11.74 6.61
C ARG A 146 18.29 10.76 5.53
N ARG A 147 17.63 9.60 5.42
CA ARG A 147 17.95 8.58 4.41
C ARG A 147 17.73 9.04 2.98
N VAL A 148 16.68 9.82 2.70
CA VAL A 148 16.46 10.38 1.36
C VAL A 148 17.60 11.32 0.94
N GLN A 149 18.16 12.06 1.89
CA GLN A 149 19.29 12.97 1.64
C GLN A 149 20.60 12.22 1.38
N ASP A 150 20.79 11.06 2.03
CA ASP A 150 21.97 10.20 1.84
C ASP A 150 21.92 9.37 0.55
N LEU A 151 20.73 9.22 -0.05
CA LEU A 151 20.54 8.55 -1.33
C LEU A 151 20.71 9.56 -2.47
N ASP A 152 21.78 9.41 -3.25
CA ASP A 152 22.06 10.18 -4.48
C ASP A 152 20.88 10.14 -5.48
#